data_AF-A0A8H4WSB4-F1
#
_entry.id   AF-A0A8H4WSB4-F1
#
_cell.length_a   1.000
_cell.length_b   1.000
_cell.length_c   1.000
_cell.angle_alpha   90.00
_cell.angle_beta   90.00
_cell.angle_gamma   90.00
#
_symmetry.space_group_name_H-M   'P 1'
#
loop_
_entity.id
_entity.type
_entity.pdbx_description
1 polymer ?
#
loop_
_entity_poly.entity_id
_entity_poly.type
_entity_poly.pdbx_seq_one_letter_code
_entity_poly.pdbx_strand_id
1 'polypeptide(L)' 'ATTSSCHGQDQGNTNLHEMTHLNQIKGTSDYGGYGYDFIQSLSADQNINHADTYALFANAISLGC' A
#
# COMPACT_ATOMS: atom_id res chain seq x y z
N ALA A 1 9.44 -12.91 -5.58
CA ALA A 1 8.34 -13.86 -5.30
C ALA A 1 7.06 -13.06 -5.06
N THR A 2 5.93 -13.55 -5.54
CA THR A 2 4.58 -13.03 -5.27
C THR A 2 3.95 -13.75 -4.09
N THR A 3 3.07 -13.09 -3.32
CA THR A 3 2.38 -13.71 -2.19
C THR A 3 0.99 -14.19 -2.60
N SER A 4 0.47 -15.19 -1.88
CA SER A 4 -0.92 -15.65 -1.96
C SER A 4 -1.70 -15.36 -0.67
N SER A 5 -1.10 -14.63 0.28
CA SER A 5 -1.75 -14.22 1.53
C SER A 5 -2.35 -12.83 1.36
N CYS A 6 -3.58 -12.64 1.84
CA CYS A 6 -4.17 -11.32 1.97
C CYS A 6 -3.29 -10.44 2.84
N HIS A 7 -3.08 -9.22 2.39
CA HIS A 7 -2.25 -8.20 3.02
C HIS A 7 -0.76 -8.61 3.16
N GLY A 8 -0.36 -9.69 2.49
CA GLY A 8 1.02 -10.13 2.46
C GLY A 8 1.87 -9.21 1.59
N GLN A 9 3.09 -8.95 2.04
CA GLN A 9 4.08 -8.27 1.21
C GLN A 9 4.69 -9.24 0.19
N ASP A 10 4.93 -8.71 -1.00
CA ASP A 10 5.63 -9.36 -2.09
C ASP A 10 6.36 -8.34 -2.96
N GLN A 11 7.17 -8.81 -3.91
CA GLN A 11 8.00 -7.90 -4.70
C GLN A 11 7.19 -7.00 -5.64
N GLY A 12 6.03 -7.47 -6.13
CA GLY A 12 5.19 -6.71 -7.03
C GLY A 12 4.52 -5.55 -6.29
N ASN A 13 3.94 -5.83 -5.13
CA ASN A 13 3.26 -4.81 -4.34
C ASN A 13 4.24 -3.88 -3.60
N THR A 14 5.46 -4.33 -3.24
CA THR A 14 6.55 -3.42 -2.82
C THR A 14 6.94 -2.46 -3.95
N ASN A 15 7.13 -2.93 -5.19
CA ASN A 15 7.43 -2.02 -6.30
C ASN A 15 6.30 -1.00 -6.51
N LEU A 16 5.04 -1.41 -6.38
CA LEU A 16 3.90 -0.50 -6.48
C LEU A 16 3.92 0.56 -5.37
N HIS A 17 4.19 0.17 -4.12
CA HIS A 17 4.38 1.09 -2.99
C HIS A 17 5.45 2.15 -3.32
N GLU A 18 6.64 1.71 -3.75
CA GLU A 18 7.74 2.63 -4.03
C GLU A 18 7.43 3.58 -5.20
N MET A 19 6.69 3.11 -6.21
CA MET A 19 6.28 3.95 -7.34
C MET A 19 5.34 5.09 -6.89
N THR A 20 4.48 4.87 -5.89
CA THR A 20 3.56 5.93 -5.45
C THR A 20 4.25 7.08 -4.72
N HIS A 21 5.45 6.87 -4.17
CA HIS A 21 6.25 7.95 -3.58
C HIS A 21 6.72 8.98 -4.60
N LEU A 22 6.83 8.62 -5.89
CA LEU A 22 7.24 9.56 -6.92
C LEU A 22 6.20 10.68 -7.03
N ASN A 23 6.65 11.93 -6.90
CA ASN A 23 5.79 13.12 -6.99
C ASN A 23 5.04 13.23 -8.33
N GLN A 24 5.62 12.66 -9.40
CA GLN A 24 5.03 12.62 -10.73
C GLN A 24 3.91 11.58 -10.86
N ILE A 25 3.78 10.65 -9.91
CA ILE A 25 2.75 9.61 -9.89
C ILE A 25 1.67 9.97 -8.87
N LYS A 26 2.05 10.06 -7.59
CA LYS A 26 1.10 10.39 -6.51
C LYS A 26 1.71 11.21 -5.37
N GLY A 27 2.99 11.02 -5.08
CA GLY A 27 3.70 11.69 -3.99
C GLY A 27 3.22 11.26 -2.60
N THR A 28 3.09 9.95 -2.37
CA THR A 28 2.67 9.39 -1.07
C THR A 28 3.77 9.50 0.01
N SER A 29 3.39 9.34 1.28
CA SER A 29 4.28 9.28 2.46
C SER A 29 3.91 8.09 3.33
N ASP A 30 4.82 7.59 4.17
CA ASP A 30 4.56 6.44 5.05
C ASP A 30 4.12 6.82 6.46
N TYR A 31 4.13 8.11 6.80
CA TYR A 31 3.70 8.62 8.11
C TYR A 31 4.32 7.88 9.33
N GLY A 32 5.46 7.20 9.15
CA GLY A 32 6.16 6.45 10.19
C GLY A 32 5.59 5.05 10.51
N GLY A 33 4.74 4.47 9.67
CA GLY A 33 4.20 3.13 9.88
C GLY A 33 3.87 2.39 8.58
N TYR A 34 3.53 1.10 8.70
CA TYR A 34 3.32 0.20 7.56
C TYR A 34 2.29 -0.88 7.89
N GLY A 35 1.75 -1.49 6.84
CA GLY A 35 0.85 -2.64 6.92
C GLY A 35 -0.61 -2.29 7.12
N TYR A 36 -1.46 -3.33 7.03
CA TYR A 36 -2.91 -3.21 6.97
C TYR A 36 -3.53 -2.52 8.20
N ASP A 37 -3.08 -2.88 9.40
CA ASP A 37 -3.61 -2.29 10.64
C ASP A 37 -3.22 -0.81 10.77
N PHE A 38 -2.00 -0.45 10.33
CA PHE A 38 -1.56 0.93 10.36
C PHE A 38 -2.40 1.80 9.43
N ILE A 39 -2.59 1.39 8.17
CA ILE A 39 -3.39 2.18 7.22
C ILE A 39 -4.85 2.30 7.67
N GLN A 40 -5.42 1.28 8.31
CA GLN A 40 -6.78 1.36 8.86
C GLN A 40 -6.91 2.34 10.03
N SER A 41 -5.82 2.64 10.75
CA SER A 41 -5.81 3.63 11.83
C SER A 41 -5.75 5.08 11.34
N LEU A 42 -5.39 5.31 10.08
CA LEU A 42 -5.23 6.65 9.50
C LEU A 42 -6.59 7.30 9.24
N SER A 43 -6.62 8.64 9.28
CA SER A 43 -7.75 9.40 8.71
C SER A 43 -7.85 9.16 7.20
N ALA A 44 -9.01 9.40 6.60
CA ALA A 44 -9.19 9.23 5.15
C ALA A 44 -8.17 10.06 4.32
N ASP A 45 -7.90 11.30 4.75
CA ASP A 45 -6.94 12.19 4.08
C ASP A 45 -5.49 11.69 4.18
N GLN A 46 -5.12 11.06 5.31
CA GLN A 46 -3.82 10.42 5.43
C GLN A 46 -3.77 9.11 4.64
N ASN A 47 -4.81 8.29 4.73
CA ASN A 47 -4.86 6.97 4.11
C ASN A 47 -4.70 7.07 2.58
N ILE A 48 -5.41 7.99 1.92
CA ILE A 48 -5.27 8.19 0.46
C ILE A 48 -3.89 8.73 0.04
N ASN A 49 -3.10 9.24 0.99
CA ASN A 49 -1.74 9.72 0.77
C ASN A 49 -0.68 8.74 1.30
N HIS A 50 -1.05 7.53 1.72
CA HIS A 50 -0.14 6.50 2.19
C HIS A 50 0.19 5.47 1.08
N ALA A 51 1.45 5.06 0.95
CA ALA A 51 1.90 4.15 -0.12
C ALA A 51 1.28 2.75 0.01
N ASP A 52 1.31 2.16 1.22
CA ASP A 52 0.68 0.84 1.47
C ASP A 52 -0.81 0.78 1.16
N THR A 53 -1.55 1.90 1.17
CA THR A 53 -2.96 1.90 0.77
C THR A 53 -3.13 1.38 -0.65
N TYR A 54 -2.28 1.84 -1.58
CA TYR A 54 -2.32 1.43 -2.98
C TYR A 54 -1.83 -0.01 -3.16
N ALA A 55 -0.74 -0.38 -2.47
CA ALA A 55 -0.17 -1.71 -2.53
C ALA A 55 -1.14 -2.78 -1.99
N LEU A 56 -1.77 -2.51 -0.85
CA LEU A 56 -2.72 -3.42 -0.20
C LEU A 56 -4.05 -3.47 -0.94
N PHE A 57 -4.52 -2.36 -1.50
CA PHE A 57 -5.69 -2.38 -2.38
C PHE A 57 -5.45 -3.25 -3.62
N ALA A 58 -4.30 -3.12 -4.28
CA ALA A 58 -3.97 -3.95 -5.44
C ALA A 58 -3.83 -5.44 -5.07
N ASN A 59 -3.22 -5.74 -3.92
CA ASN A 59 -3.13 -7.11 -3.40
C ASN A 59 -4.53 -7.72 -3.16
N ALA A 60 -5.42 -6.97 -2.48
CA ALA A 60 -6.79 -7.37 -2.19
C ALA A 60 -7.56 -7.71 -3.48
N ILE A 61 -7.56 -6.80 -4.46
CA ILE A 61 -8.18 -7.01 -5.77
C ILE A 61 -7.61 -8.24 -6.49
N SER A 62 -6.29 -8.46 -6.43
CA SER A 62 -5.66 -9.61 -7.08
C SER A 62 -6.00 -10.96 -6.44
N LEU A 63 -6.26 -10.99 -5.12
CA LEU A 63 -6.51 -12.21 -4.36
C LEU A 63 -7.99 -12.45 -4.05
N GLY A 64 -8.87 -11.47 -4.33
CA GLY A 64 -10.30 -11.56 -4.00
C GLY A 64 -10.57 -11.47 -2.50
N CYS A 65 -9.73 -10.71 -1.80
CA CYS A 65 -10.01 -10.15 -0.49
C CYS A 65 -10.02 -8.61 -0.59
#